data_AF-A0A399T9Q0-F1
#
_entry.id   AF-A0A399T9Q0-F1
#
_cell.length_a   1.000
_cell.length_b   1.000
_cell.length_c   1.000
_cell.angle_alpha   90.00
_cell.angle_beta   90.00
_cell.angle_gamma   90.00
#
_symmetry.space_group_name_H-M   'P 1'
#
loop_
_entity.id
_entity.type
_entity.pdbx_description
1 polymer ?
#
loop_
_entity_poly.entity_id
_entity_poly.type
_entity_poly.pdbx_seq_one_letter_code
_entity_poly.pdbx_strand_id
1 'polypeptide(L)'
;ADPEPDAADALVARVRAADGPDDGAAWTTRQLEVAIRAKAALHVRVRMPDGREVDHVLEPSSVAGGRLRARDRVADVERTLPLSSIVAISPGPVLP
;
A
#
# COMPACT_ATOMS: atom_id res chain seq x y z
N ALA A 1 -18.71 6.68 -35.30
CA ALA A 1 -17.94 5.45 -35.03
C ALA A 1 -17.25 5.69 -33.70
N ASP A 2 -17.71 5.03 -32.65
CA ASP A 2 -17.02 5.10 -31.36
C ASP A 2 -15.61 4.52 -31.52
N PRO A 3 -14.57 5.12 -30.93
CA PRO A 3 -13.25 4.50 -30.92
C PRO A 3 -13.36 3.18 -30.16
N GLU A 4 -12.91 2.09 -30.80
CA GLU A 4 -12.73 0.82 -30.10
C GLU A 4 -11.86 1.07 -28.85
N PRO A 5 -12.21 0.48 -27.69
CA PRO A 5 -11.40 0.65 -26.49
C PRO A 5 -9.97 0.25 -26.82
N ASP A 6 -9.02 1.13 -26.52
CA ASP A 6 -7.61 0.91 -26.82
C ASP A 6 -7.20 -0.45 -26.21
N ALA A 7 -6.35 -1.21 -26.88
CA ALA A 7 -5.87 -2.48 -26.37
C ALA A 7 -5.25 -2.33 -24.96
N ALA A 8 -4.75 -1.13 -24.65
CA ALA A 8 -4.35 -0.71 -23.31
C ALA A 8 -5.52 -0.76 -22.30
N ASP A 9 -6.69 -0.21 -22.61
CA ASP A 9 -7.86 -0.22 -21.72
C ASP A 9 -8.36 -1.65 -21.47
N ALA A 10 -8.38 -2.49 -22.50
CA ALA A 10 -8.76 -3.89 -22.37
C ALA A 10 -7.74 -4.71 -21.55
N LEU A 11 -6.46 -4.34 -21.58
CA LEU A 11 -5.44 -4.92 -20.72
C LEU A 11 -5.62 -4.45 -19.26
N VAL A 12 -5.81 -3.15 -19.04
CA VAL A 12 -6.04 -2.56 -17.70
C VAL A 12 -7.28 -3.16 -17.05
N ALA A 13 -8.38 -3.32 -17.81
CA ALA A 13 -9.60 -3.95 -17.30
C ALA A 13 -9.38 -5.40 -16.87
N ARG A 14 -8.59 -6.18 -17.64
CA ARG A 14 -8.24 -7.56 -17.27
C ARG A 14 -7.34 -7.64 -16.05
N VAL A 15 -6.36 -6.74 -15.92
CA VAL A 15 -5.53 -6.65 -14.72
C VAL A 15 -6.38 -6.34 -13.49
N ARG A 16 -7.28 -5.35 -13.60
CA ARG A 16 -8.20 -5.00 -12.50
C ARG A 16 -9.20 -6.10 -12.15
N ALA A 17 -9.61 -6.90 -13.11
CA ALA A 17 -10.49 -8.05 -12.89
C ALA A 17 -9.75 -9.26 -12.28
N ALA A 18 -8.43 -9.35 -12.48
CA ALA A 18 -7.57 -10.39 -11.92
C ALA A 18 -7.10 -10.09 -10.50
N ASP A 19 -7.14 -8.83 -10.05
CA ASP A 19 -6.92 -8.45 -8.65
C ASP A 19 -8.12 -8.87 -7.78
N GLY A 20 -8.16 -10.16 -7.40
CA GLY A 20 -9.07 -10.65 -6.37
C GLY A 20 -8.78 -10.02 -5.00
N PRO A 21 -9.78 -9.93 -4.09
CA PRO A 21 -9.61 -9.30 -2.78
C PRO A 21 -8.49 -9.93 -1.92
N ASP A 22 -8.19 -11.22 -2.09
CA ASP A 22 -7.09 -11.90 -1.40
C ASP A 22 -5.72 -11.66 -2.07
N ASP A 23 -5.70 -11.46 -3.39
CA ASP A 23 -4.46 -11.24 -4.15
C ASP A 23 -3.87 -9.85 -3.84
N GLY A 24 -4.73 -8.84 -3.68
CA GLY A 24 -4.32 -7.49 -3.29
C GLY A 24 -3.65 -7.44 -1.91
N ALA A 25 -4.14 -8.21 -0.94
CA ALA A 25 -3.55 -8.28 0.40
C ALA A 25 -2.21 -9.02 0.40
N ALA A 26 -2.11 -10.13 -0.36
CA ALA A 26 -0.87 -10.88 -0.54
C ALA A 26 0.20 -10.04 -1.27
N TRP A 27 -0.19 -9.30 -2.31
CA TRP A 27 0.67 -8.37 -3.02
C TRP A 27 1.17 -7.24 -2.12
N THR A 28 0.26 -6.61 -1.37
CA THR A 28 0.59 -5.54 -0.39
C THR A 28 1.59 -6.03 0.65
N THR A 29 1.39 -7.25 1.16
CA THR A 29 2.30 -7.87 2.14
C THR A 29 3.70 -8.03 1.55
N ARG A 30 3.83 -8.54 0.31
CA ARG A 30 5.14 -8.68 -0.37
C ARG A 30 5.83 -7.33 -0.57
N GLN A 31 5.10 -6.29 -0.97
CA GLN A 31 5.66 -4.94 -1.12
C GLN A 31 6.20 -4.42 0.23
N LEU A 32 5.46 -4.64 1.32
CA LEU A 32 5.90 -4.27 2.67
C LEU A 32 7.15 -5.05 3.09
N GLU A 33 7.22 -6.36 2.84
CA GLU A 33 8.40 -7.18 3.16
C GLU A 33 9.65 -6.71 2.43
N VAL A 34 9.53 -6.35 1.16
CA VAL A 34 10.63 -5.78 0.37
C VAL A 34 11.10 -4.45 0.99
N ALA A 35 10.16 -3.56 1.34
CA ALA A 35 10.49 -2.28 1.96
C ALA A 35 11.12 -2.43 3.35
N ILE A 36 10.66 -3.40 4.16
CA ILE A 36 11.25 -3.74 5.47
C ILE A 36 12.71 -4.15 5.29
N ARG A 37 12.99 -5.06 4.34
CA ARG A 37 14.37 -5.50 4.06
C ARG A 37 15.26 -4.35 3.58
N ALA A 38 14.71 -3.45 2.76
CA ALA A 38 15.41 -2.28 2.25
C ALA A 38 15.53 -1.14 3.28
N LYS A 39 14.83 -1.22 4.43
CA LYS A 39 14.64 -0.11 5.39
C LYS A 39 14.16 1.17 4.69
N ALA A 40 13.31 0.99 3.68
CA ALA A 40 12.82 2.08 2.84
C ALA A 40 11.60 2.74 3.48
N ALA A 41 11.58 4.07 3.48
CA ALA A 41 10.37 4.81 3.84
C ALA A 41 9.29 4.60 2.76
N LEU A 42 8.04 4.50 3.20
CA LEU A 42 6.86 4.34 2.35
C LEU A 42 5.85 5.44 2.65
N HIS A 43 5.16 5.91 1.62
CA HIS A 43 3.91 6.62 1.77
C HIS A 43 2.77 5.61 1.82
N VAL A 44 2.11 5.53 2.98
CA VAL A 44 1.03 4.59 3.25
C VAL A 44 -0.24 5.38 3.49
N ARG A 45 -1.25 5.16 2.65
CA ARG A 45 -2.58 5.72 2.83
C ARG A 45 -3.45 4.75 3.58
N VAL A 46 -4.06 5.22 4.66
CA VAL A 46 -4.89 4.43 5.56
C VAL A 46 -6.30 4.98 5.58
N ARG A 47 -7.30 4.12 5.43
CA ARG A 47 -8.69 4.46 5.68
C ARG A 47 -9.02 4.30 7.16
N MET A 48 -9.40 5.41 7.76
CA MET A 48 -9.82 5.52 9.14
C MET A 48 -11.26 4.99 9.31
N PRO A 49 -11.67 4.58 10.53
CA PRO A 49 -13.02 4.07 10.79
C PRO A 49 -14.15 5.06 10.47
N ASP A 50 -13.83 6.36 10.47
CA ASP A 50 -14.75 7.45 10.11
C ASP A 50 -14.87 7.66 8.59
N GLY A 51 -14.21 6.82 7.78
CA GLY A 51 -14.21 6.87 6.33
C GLY A 51 -13.17 7.83 5.73
N ARG A 52 -12.45 8.61 6.54
CA ARG A 52 -11.39 9.50 6.03
C ARG A 52 -10.15 8.72 5.63
N GLU A 53 -9.42 9.22 4.65
CA GLU A 53 -8.12 8.69 4.27
C GLU A 53 -7.01 9.59 4.82
N VAL A 54 -6.01 8.99 5.44
CA VAL A 54 -4.86 9.67 6.03
C VAL A 54 -3.58 9.09 5.44
N ASP A 55 -2.72 9.97 4.91
CA ASP A 55 -1.42 9.62 4.40
C ASP A 55 -0.37 9.67 5.52
N HIS A 56 0.47 8.64 5.61
CA HIS A 56 1.56 8.54 6.57
C HIS A 56 2.88 8.22 5.87
N VAL A 57 3.97 8.84 6.34
CA VAL A 57 5.33 8.45 5.96
C VAL A 57 5.84 7.45 6.98
N LEU A 58 5.84 6.18 6.59
CA LEU A 58 6.10 5.05 7.47
C LEU A 58 7.37 4.33 7.06
N GLU A 59 8.24 4.05 8.03
CA GLU A 59 9.29 3.05 7.87
C GLU A 59 8.79 1.71 8.40
N PRO A 60 8.45 0.76 7.52
CA PRO A 60 7.91 -0.52 7.94
C PRO A 60 9.00 -1.35 8.63
N SER A 61 8.66 -1.96 9.76
CA SER A 61 9.58 -2.75 10.58
C SER A 61 9.24 -4.24 10.55
N SER A 62 7.95 -4.57 10.55
CA SER A 62 7.48 -5.96 10.39
C SER A 62 6.04 -6.01 9.91
N VAL A 63 5.67 -7.11 9.24
CA VAL A 63 4.29 -7.42 8.89
C VAL A 63 3.97 -8.84 9.34
N ALA A 64 2.94 -9.01 10.18
CA ALA A 64 2.54 -10.31 10.71
C ALA A 64 1.07 -10.31 11.12
N GLY A 65 0.37 -11.43 10.89
CA GLY A 65 -1.02 -11.60 11.33
C GLY A 65 -1.97 -10.49 10.82
N GLY A 66 -1.77 -10.03 9.58
CA GLY A 66 -2.56 -8.97 8.95
C GLY A 66 -2.31 -7.57 9.52
N ARG A 67 -1.21 -7.36 10.25
CA ARG A 67 -0.85 -6.07 10.87
C ARG A 67 0.55 -5.62 10.44
N LEU A 68 0.67 -4.35 10.08
CA LEU A 68 1.91 -3.66 9.79
C LEU A 68 2.38 -2.93 11.05
N ARG A 69 3.62 -3.18 11.46
CA ARG A 69 4.35 -2.34 12.42
C ARG A 69 5.30 -1.45 11.66
N ALA A 70 5.24 -0.15 11.93
CA ALA A 70 6.08 0.84 11.27
C ALA A 70 6.37 2.02 12.18
N ARG A 71 7.50 2.70 11.95
CA ARG A 71 7.79 4.00 12.57
C ARG A 71 7.25 5.12 11.69
N ASP A 72 6.40 5.96 12.23
CA ASP A 72 5.98 7.20 11.59
C ASP A 72 7.14 8.20 11.65
N ARG A 73 7.68 8.57 10.48
CA ARG A 73 8.83 9.48 10.39
C ARG A 73 8.47 10.93 10.70
N VAL A 74 7.20 11.31 10.59
CA VAL A 74 6.73 12.69 10.84
C VAL A 74 6.43 12.88 12.33
N ALA A 75 5.70 11.93 12.91
CA ALA A 75 5.32 11.99 14.31
C ALA A 75 6.38 11.38 15.26
N ASP A 76 7.40 10.72 14.71
CA ASP A 76 8.47 10.01 15.41
C ASP A 76 7.98 8.96 16.42
N VAL A 77 6.84 8.32 16.11
CA VAL A 77 6.20 7.30 16.96
C VAL A 77 6.09 5.96 16.23
N GLU A 78 6.10 4.86 16.99
CA GLU A 78 5.77 3.54 16.44
C GLU A 78 4.25 3.40 16.30
N ARG A 79 3.81 2.94 15.13
CA ARG A 79 2.41 2.69 14.79
C ARG A 79 2.21 1.24 14.40
N THR A 80 1.10 0.68 14.85
CA THR A 80 0.58 -0.60 14.35
C THR A 80 -0.71 -0.35 13.60
N LEU A 81 -0.78 -0.81 12.34
CA LEU A 81 -1.90 -0.58 11.44
C LEU A 81 -2.40 -1.91 10.88
N PRO A 82 -3.73 -2.14 10.80
CA PRO A 82 -4.25 -3.32 10.11
C PRO A 82 -4.07 -3.16 8.60
N LEU A 83 -3.64 -4.23 7.92
CA LEU A 83 -3.45 -4.25 6.47
C LEU A 83 -4.76 -3.98 5.73
N SER A 84 -5.89 -4.40 6.29
CA SER A 84 -7.23 -4.14 5.73
C SER A 84 -7.61 -2.66 5.67
N SER A 85 -6.96 -1.80 6.47
CA SER A 85 -7.16 -0.35 6.40
C SER A 85 -6.20 0.33 5.42
N ILE A 86 -5.19 -0.38 4.90
CA ILE A 86 -4.26 0.19 3.92
C ILE A 86 -4.95 0.20 2.56
N VAL A 87 -5.03 1.39 1.96
CA VAL A 87 -5.71 1.60 0.68
C VAL A 87 -4.76 1.87 -0.47
N ALA A 88 -3.57 2.39 -0.16
CA ALA A 88 -2.50 2.55 -1.14
C ALA A 88 -1.14 2.55 -0.45
N ILE A 89 -0.14 2.04 -1.16
CA ILE A 89 1.27 2.13 -0.78
C ILE A 89 2.04 2.69 -1.97
N SER A 90 2.93 3.64 -1.71
CA SER A 90 3.86 4.17 -2.70
C SER A 90 5.24 4.37 -2.08
N PRO A 91 6.32 4.38 -2.89
CA PRO A 91 7.65 4.71 -2.39
C PRO A 91 7.64 6.05 -1.67
N GLY A 92 8.18 6.08 -0.45
CA GLY A 92 8.36 7.29 0.32
C GLY A 92 9.59 8.07 -0.15
N PRO A 93 9.84 9.25 0.44
CA PRO A 93 11.00 10.05 0.13
C PRO A 93 12.28 9.25 0.38
N VAL A 94 13.15 9.19 -0.63
CA VAL A 94 14.51 8.70 -0.47
C VAL A 94 15.30 9.76 0.30
N LEU A 95 15.88 9.39 1.44
CA LEU A 95 16.90 10.25 2.05
C LEU A 95 18.11 10.29 1.12
N PRO A 96 18.72 11.47 0.91
CA PRO A 96 19.95 11.63 0.12
C PRO A 96 21.16 10.96 0.78
#